data_AF-A0A7C7C434-F1
#
_entry.id   AF-A0A7C7C434-F1
#
_cell.length_a   1.000
_cell.length_b   1.000
_cell.length_c   1.000
_cell.angle_alpha   90.00
_cell.angle_beta   90.00
_cell.angle_gamma   90.00
#
_symmetry.space_group_name_H-M   'P 1'
#
loop_
_entity.id
_entity.type
_entity.pdbx_description
1 polymer ?
#
loop_
_entity_poly.entity_id
_entity_poly.type
_entity_poly.pdbx_seq_one_letter_code
_entity_poly.pdbx_strand_id
1 'polypeptide(L)' 'MKFEEISETQKVTPGEYVLHEPTKQIVMCGAFNREADFIRAIGMGRSLKDKISNFKKIKLTEEERQDRKVSRCKGCG' A
#
# COMPACT_ATOMS: atom_id res chain seq x y z
N MET A 1 -8.51 -1.35 -9.94
CA MET A 1 -7.69 -0.87 -8.81
C MET A 1 -7.98 0.61 -8.62
N LYS A 2 -8.07 1.09 -7.37
CA LYS A 2 -8.32 2.50 -7.04
C LYS A 2 -7.23 3.02 -6.10
N PHE A 3 -6.87 4.29 -6.26
CA PHE A 3 -5.95 5.00 -5.36
C PHE A 3 -6.78 5.90 -4.45
N GLU A 4 -6.78 5.63 -3.15
CA GLU A 4 -7.51 6.39 -2.14
C GLU A 4 -6.52 7.21 -1.29
N GLU A 5 -6.92 8.40 -0.86
CA GLU A 5 -6.14 9.18 0.11
C GLU A 5 -6.12 8.48 1.48
N ILE A 6 -4.99 8.56 2.18
CA ILE A 6 -4.84 7.96 3.51
C ILE A 6 -5.51 8.88 4.54
N SER A 7 -6.83 8.72 4.69
CA SER A 7 -7.63 9.48 5.66
C SER A 7 -7.26 9.15 7.10
N GLU A 8 -7.76 9.92 8.07
CA GLU A 8 -7.43 9.77 9.51
C GLU A 8 -7.74 8.39 10.09
N THR A 9 -8.80 7.74 9.59
CA THR A 9 -9.21 6.40 10.03
C THR A 9 -8.44 5.28 9.34
N GLN A 10 -7.75 5.59 8.23
CA GLN A 10 -7.01 4.60 7.48
C GLN A 10 -5.58 4.47 7.98
N LYS A 11 -5.13 3.23 8.15
CA LYS A 11 -3.73 2.90 8.43
C LYS A 11 -3.15 2.17 7.24
N VAL A 12 -1.89 2.49 6.93
CA VAL A 12 -1.07 1.68 6.05
C VAL A 12 -0.20 0.77 6.92
N THR A 13 -0.24 -0.53 6.67
CA THR A 13 0.58 -1.49 7.42
C THR A 13 1.90 -1.75 6.72
N PRO A 14 2.99 -2.06 7.46
CA PRO A 14 4.22 -2.54 6.86
C PRO A 14 3.95 -3.76 5.95
N GLY A 15 4.55 -3.76 4.77
CA GLY A 15 4.33 -4.75 3.72
C GLY A 15 3.22 -4.41 2.72
N GLU A 16 2.35 -3.44 3.01
CA GLU A 16 1.38 -2.95 2.02
C GLU A 16 2.06 -2.12 0.93
N TYR A 17 1.60 -2.26 -0.31
CA TYR A 17 1.99 -1.37 -1.41
C TYR A 17 1.15 -0.10 -1.41
N VAL A 18 1.82 1.04 -1.58
CA VAL A 18 1.23 2.37 -1.69
C VAL A 18 1.78 3.10 -2.90
N LEU A 19 1.00 4.02 -3.45
CA LEU A 19 1.46 4.92 -4.51
C LEU A 19 2.12 6.13 -3.85
N HIS A 20 3.40 6.37 -4.15
CA HIS A 20 4.05 7.64 -3.86
C HIS A 20 3.75 8.62 -4.99
N GLU A 21 2.91 9.63 -4.72
CA GLU A 21 2.40 10.55 -5.74
C GLU A 21 3.46 11.44 -6.39
N PRO A 22 4.44 12.02 -5.66
CA PRO A 22 5.45 12.88 -6.27
C PRO A 22 6.30 12.15 -7.32
N THR A 23 6.68 10.90 -7.04
CA THR A 23 7.50 10.10 -7.98
C THR A 23 6.67 9.20 -8.91
N LYS A 24 5.35 9.12 -8.69
CA LYS A 24 4.42 8.21 -9.38
C LYS A 24 4.86 6.74 -9.33
N GLN A 25 5.48 6.33 -8.22
CA GLN A 25 6.00 4.99 -8.03
C GLN A 25 5.16 4.19 -7.04
N ILE A 26 4.99 2.90 -7.33
CA ILE A 26 4.46 1.96 -6.34
C ILE A 26 5.61 1.54 -5.44
N VAL A 27 5.46 1.79 -4.15
CA VAL A 27 6.48 1.52 -3.13
C VAL A 27 5.86 0.71 -2.01
N MET A 28 6.68 -0.09 -1.33
CA MET A 28 6.23 -0.90 -0.21
C MET A 28 6.38 -0.12 1.10
N CYS A 29 5.31 -0.02 1.89
CA CYS A 29 5.37 0.57 3.21
C CYS A 29 6.29 -0.26 4.12
N GLY A 30 7.30 0.39 4.72
CA GLY A 30 8.15 -0.20 5.75
C GLY A 30 7.72 0.23 7.16
N ALA A 31 7.28 1.47 7.33
CA ALA A 31 6.72 1.96 8.58
C ALA A 31 5.74 3.11 8.34
N PHE A 32 4.67 3.15 9.13
CA PHE A 32 3.67 4.21 9.12
C PHE A 32 3.63 4.86 10.51
N ASN A 33 3.94 6.15 10.59
CA ASN A 33 3.88 6.91 11.83
C ASN A 33 2.98 8.14 11.62
N ARG A 34 1.78 8.07 12.20
CA ARG A 34 0.79 9.14 12.13
C ARG A 34 1.18 10.35 12.98
N GLU A 35 1.67 10.12 14.20
CA GLU A 35 2.02 11.18 15.15
C GLU A 35 3.13 12.08 14.60
N ALA A 36 4.08 11.49 13.88
CA ALA A 36 5.18 12.22 13.25
C ALA A 36 4.94 12.54 11.75
N ASP A 37 3.72 12.35 11.25
CA ASP A 37 3.29 12.59 9.86
C ASP A 37 4.26 12.07 8.79
N PHE A 38 4.59 10.77 8.83
CA PHE A 38 5.41 10.18 7.77
C PHE A 38 5.13 8.71 7.48
N ILE A 39 5.49 8.31 6.27
CA ILE A 39 5.63 6.92 5.86
C ILE A 39 7.09 6.70 5.44
N ARG A 40 7.71 5.66 6.00
CA ARG A 40 8.95 5.10 5.47
C ARG A 40 8.56 4.00 4.50
N ALA A 41 9.01 4.11 3.26
CA ALA A 41 8.74 3.14 2.22
C ALA A 41 10.04 2.64 1.57
N ILE A 42 9.96 1.51 0.89
CA ILE A 42 11.04 0.93 0.10
C ILE A 42 10.58 0.89 -1.35
N GLY A 43 11.38 1.49 -2.23
CA GLY A 43 11.13 1.54 -3.67
C GLY A 43 12.45 1.59 -4.42
N MET A 44 12.54 0.87 -5.55
CA MET A 44 13.75 0.85 -6.40
C MET A 44 15.04 0.50 -5.64
N GLY A 45 14.95 -0.43 -4.67
CA GLY A 45 16.10 -0.88 -3.87
C GLY A 45 16.58 0.12 -2.81
N ARG A 46 15.88 1.24 -2.59
CA ARG A 46 16.24 2.26 -1.60
C ARG A 46 15.07 2.52 -0.65
N SER A 47 15.41 2.97 0.57
CA SER A 47 14.41 3.51 1.48
C SER A 47 14.15 4.97 1.16
N LEU A 48 12.89 5.37 1.23
CA LEU A 48 12.46 6.76 1.21
C LEU A 48 11.59 7.04 2.44
N LYS A 49 11.57 8.29 2.88
CA LYS A 49 10.69 8.76 3.95
C LYS A 49 10.03 10.03 3.45
N ASP A 50 8.71 10.08 3.48
CA ASP A 50 7.97 11.27 3.08
C ASP A 50 6.67 11.41 3.88
N LYS A 51 5.99 12.55 3.75
CA LYS A 51 4.73 12.87 4.42
C LYS A 51 3.61 11.93 4.01
N ILE A 52 2.66 11.67 4.90
CA ILE A 52 1.53 10.77 4.62
C ILE A 52 0.71 11.26 3.42
N SER A 53 0.55 12.58 3.28
CA SER A 53 -0.16 13.22 2.15
C SER A 53 0.41 12.88 0.77
N ASN A 54 1.69 12.50 0.70
CA ASN A 54 2.36 12.15 -0.55
C ASN A 54 2.10 10.69 -0.96
N PHE A 55 1.36 9.94 -0.15
CA PHE A 55 1.03 8.55 -0.42
C PHE A 55 -0.47 8.35 -0.60
N LYS A 56 -0.83 7.48 -1.55
CA LYS A 56 -2.18 6.97 -1.74
C LYS A 56 -2.24 5.47 -1.49
N LYS A 57 -3.26 5.04 -0.76
CA LYS A 57 -3.53 3.62 -0.52
C LYS A 57 -4.04 2.98 -1.79
N ILE A 58 -3.50 1.81 -2.11
CA ILE A 58 -3.93 1.02 -3.25
C ILE A 58 -5.01 0.06 -2.79
N LYS A 59 -6.22 0.19 -3.36
CA LYS A 59 -7.35 -0.66 -3.02
C LYS A 59 -7.87 -1.35 -4.26
N LEU A 60 -7.95 -2.67 -4.19
CA LEU A 60 -8.64 -3.46 -5.20
C LEU A 60 -10.15 -3.26 -5.07
N THR A 61 -10.85 -3.25 -6.20
CA THR A 61 -12.33 -3.31 -6.21
C THR A 61 -12.80 -4.66 -5.67
N GLU A 62 -14.07 -4.76 -5.29
CA GLU A 62 -14.63 -6.03 -4.81
C GLU A 62 -14.56 -7.12 -5.88
N GLU A 63 -14.83 -6.75 -7.13
CA GLU A 63 -14.68 -7.60 -8.32
C GLU A 63 -13.24 -8.14 -8.43
N GLU A 64 -12.23 -7.26 -8.39
CA GLU A 64 -10.82 -7.66 -8.46
C GLU A 64 -10.38 -8.54 -7.29
N ARG A 65 -10.95 -8.32 -6.10
CA ARG A 65 -10.70 -9.17 -4.93
C ARG A 65 -11.33 -10.54 -5.11
N GLN A 66 -12.52 -10.61 -5.70
CA GLN A 66 -13.23 -11.85 -5.95
C GLN A 66 -12.54 -12.69 -7.02
N ASP A 67 -12.11 -12.08 -8.12
CA ASP A 67 -11.35 -12.77 -9.19
C ASP A 67 -9.98 -13.27 -8.71
N ARG A 68 -9.35 -12.54 -7.79
CA ARG A 68 -8.07 -12.93 -7.18
C ARG A 68 -8.21 -13.84 -5.96
N LYS A 69 -9.42 -14.22 -5.55
CA LYS A 69 -9.61 -15.40 -4.69
C LYS A 69 -9.30 -16.62 -5.55
N VAL A 70 -8.00 -16.86 -5.77
CA VAL A 70 -7.50 -18.10 -6.33
C VAL A 70 -8.20 -19.21 -5.58
N SER A 71 -8.89 -20.10 -6.30
CA SER A 71 -9.50 -21.29 -5.68
C SER A 71 -8.44 -21.89 -4.78
N ARG A 72 -8.72 -22.03 -3.48
CA ARG A 72 -7.82 -22.70 -2.53
C ARG A 72 -7.26 -23.92 -3.24
N CYS A 73 -5.92 -24.05 -3.28
CA CYS A 73 -5.26 -25.22 -3.86
C CYS A 73 -6.06 -26.47 -3.44
N LYS A 74 -6.68 -27.15 -4.42
CA LYS A 74 -7.56 -28.29 -4.15
C LYS A 74 -6.78 -29.58 -3.86
N GLY A 75 -5.46 -29.50 -3.67
CA GLY A 75 -4.67 -30.60 -3.15
C GLY A 75 -3.20 -30.51 -3.53
N CYS A 76 -2.35 -30.88 -2.58
CA CYS A 76 -1.25 -31.78 -2.85
C CYS A 76 -1.48 -32.96 -1.88
N GLY A 77 -2.03 -34.08 -2.34
CA GLY A 77 -2.11 -35.35 -1.59
C GLY A 77 -2.84 -35.30 -0.26
#